data_AF-R9WJ41-F1
#
_entry.id   AF-R9WJ41-F1
#
_cell.length_a   1.000
_cell.length_b   1.000
_cell.length_c   1.000
_cell.angle_alpha   90.00
_cell.angle_beta   90.00
_cell.angle_gamma   90.00
#
_symmetry.space_group_name_H-M   'P 1'
#
loop_
_entity.id
_entity.type
_entity.pdbx_description
1 polymer ?
#
loop_
_entity_poly.entity_id
_entity_poly.type
_entity_poly.pdbx_seq_one_letter_code
_entity_poly.pdbx_strand_id
1 'polypeptide(L)'
;MRKDIKEIRQVLKDYSRIKHDLKQVSFLPSPRFDAVNSHSNSNHTESKFIYHADLSWQLHRVEDAVDNIKDSKYRFIIKNYIINKKYTRSQMCQRYGIGLRSFNSMKNRALVEFAKNYGMDSLLNEMKKPQVYE
;
A
#
# COMPACT_ATOMS: atom_id res chain seq x y z
N MET A 1 -6.05 -3.72 17.73
CA MET A 1 -7.00 -3.58 16.58
C MET A 1 -7.04 -2.20 15.91
N ARG A 2 -7.37 -1.09 16.61
CA ARG A 2 -7.46 0.23 15.94
C ARG A 2 -6.10 0.78 15.49
N LYS A 3 -5.00 0.44 16.18
CA LYS A 3 -3.63 0.90 15.85
C LYS A 3 -3.10 0.15 14.61
N ASP A 4 -3.19 -1.17 14.63
CA ASP A 4 -2.75 -2.06 13.53
C ASP A 4 -3.44 -1.75 12.20
N ILE A 5 -4.77 -1.56 12.23
CA ILE A 5 -5.53 -1.15 11.03
C ILE A 5 -5.11 0.24 10.54
N LYS A 6 -4.71 1.15 11.44
CA LYS A 6 -4.21 2.48 11.03
C LYS A 6 -2.86 2.35 10.34
N GLU A 7 -1.96 1.52 10.85
CA GLU A 7 -0.64 1.28 10.27
C GLU A 7 -0.74 0.63 8.88
N ILE A 8 -1.57 -0.40 8.73
CA ILE A 8 -1.82 -1.02 7.42
C ILE A 8 -2.38 0.01 6.43
N ARG A 9 -3.33 0.84 6.88
CA ARG A 9 -3.90 1.91 6.04
C ARG A 9 -2.88 2.99 5.72
N GLN A 10 -1.90 3.22 6.59
CA GLN A 10 -0.83 4.19 6.35
C GLN A 10 0.08 3.68 5.23
N VAL A 11 0.53 2.43 5.29
CA VAL A 11 1.29 1.80 4.20
C VAL A 11 0.56 1.85 2.87
N LEU A 12 -0.75 1.55 2.85
CA LEU A 12 -1.55 1.62 1.62
C LEU A 12 -1.76 3.06 1.11
N LYS A 13 -1.77 4.06 1.99
CA LYS A 13 -1.80 5.48 1.57
C LYS A 13 -0.46 5.93 1.02
N ASP A 14 0.63 5.54 1.69
CA ASP A 14 1.99 5.85 1.27
C ASP A 14 2.26 5.21 -0.09
N TYR A 15 1.81 3.97 -0.32
CA TYR A 15 1.80 3.35 -1.65
C TYR A 15 1.19 4.25 -2.73
N SER A 16 -0.02 4.78 -2.52
CA SER A 16 -0.67 5.65 -3.49
C SER A 16 0.08 6.96 -3.71
N ARG A 17 0.73 7.50 -2.67
CA ARG A 17 1.59 8.70 -2.76
C ARG A 17 2.86 8.41 -3.55
N ILE A 18 3.58 7.35 -3.19
CA ILE A 18 4.81 6.90 -3.83
C ILE A 18 4.59 6.62 -5.31
N LYS A 19 3.48 5.93 -5.65
CA LYS A 19 3.11 5.67 -7.05
C LYS A 19 2.84 6.94 -7.85
N HIS A 20 2.29 7.98 -7.21
CA HIS A 20 2.11 9.28 -7.83
C HIS A 20 3.46 9.99 -8.00
N ASP A 21 4.30 10.02 -6.97
CA ASP A 21 5.61 10.68 -6.98
C ASP A 21 6.53 10.07 -8.04
N LEU A 22 6.57 8.74 -8.17
CA LEU A 22 7.32 8.03 -9.23
C LEU A 22 6.81 8.36 -10.65
N LYS A 23 5.50 8.51 -10.83
CA LYS A 23 4.95 8.98 -12.11
C LYS A 23 5.43 10.38 -12.45
N GLN A 24 5.48 11.29 -11.48
CA GLN A 24 6.00 12.64 -11.69
C GLN A 24 7.51 12.62 -12.03
N VAL A 25 8.28 11.74 -11.41
CA VAL A 25 9.72 11.57 -11.70
C VAL A 25 9.95 11.02 -13.11
N SER A 26 9.07 10.17 -13.65
CA SER A 26 9.18 9.69 -15.04
C SER A 26 9.05 10.80 -16.10
N PHE A 27 8.55 11.98 -15.72
CA PHE A 27 8.53 13.19 -16.57
C PHE A 27 9.79 14.06 -16.43
N LEU A 28 10.69 13.75 -15.49
CA LEU A 28 11.96 14.45 -15.39
C LEU A 28 12.89 13.92 -16.49
N PRO A 29 13.50 14.81 -17.30
CA PRO A 29 14.44 14.37 -18.32
C PRO A 29 15.57 13.56 -17.67
N SER A 30 15.96 12.45 -18.31
CA SER A 30 17.11 11.66 -17.88
C SER A 30 18.31 12.59 -17.70
N PRO A 31 19.06 12.50 -16.58
CA PRO A 31 20.23 13.35 -16.37
C PRO A 31 21.16 13.16 -17.57
N ARG A 32 21.38 14.23 -18.34
CA ARG A 32 22.46 14.22 -19.33
C ARG A 32 23.76 14.18 -18.55
N PHE A 33 24.49 13.08 -18.68
CA PHE A 33 25.88 12.97 -18.25
C PHE A 33 26.74 13.78 -19.24
N ASP A 34 26.54 15.09 -19.28
CA ASP A 34 27.48 15.97 -19.97
C ASP A 34 28.71 16.10 -19.06
N ALA A 35 29.83 15.62 -19.58
CA ALA A 35 31.11 15.58 -18.91
C ALA A 35 31.57 17.00 -18.54
N VAL A 36 31.38 17.43 -17.29
CA VAL A 36 32.05 18.63 -16.79
C VAL A 36 32.29 18.60 -15.28
N ASN A 37 33.58 18.66 -14.95
CA ASN A 37 34.24 19.16 -13.76
C ASN A 37 33.76 18.74 -12.36
N SER A 38 34.71 18.09 -11.68
CA SER A 38 34.74 17.77 -10.26
C SER A 38 34.50 18.99 -9.36
N HIS A 39 33.24 19.24 -9.00
CA HIS A 39 32.87 20.00 -7.80
C HIS A 39 31.75 19.26 -7.07
N SER A 40 32.09 18.74 -5.88
CA SER A 40 31.31 18.31 -4.70
C SER A 40 29.76 18.32 -4.70
N ASN A 41 29.10 17.97 -5.81
CA ASN A 41 27.63 17.84 -5.94
C ASN A 41 27.19 16.38 -6.14
N SER A 42 28.12 15.42 -6.06
CA SER A 42 27.87 13.98 -6.23
C SER A 42 26.81 13.44 -5.27
N ASN A 43 26.77 13.95 -4.03
CA ASN A 43 25.85 13.47 -2.99
C ASN A 43 24.38 13.69 -3.33
N HIS A 44 24.03 14.78 -4.04
CA HIS A 44 22.62 15.12 -4.21
C HIS A 44 21.94 14.29 -5.32
N THR A 45 22.68 13.95 -6.38
CA THR A 45 22.21 13.08 -7.45
C THR A 45 22.19 11.62 -7.01
N GLU A 46 23.23 11.17 -6.31
CA GLU A 46 23.29 9.81 -5.74
C GLU A 46 22.18 9.57 -4.71
N SER A 47 21.94 10.52 -3.81
CA SER A 47 20.83 10.44 -2.84
C SER A 47 19.45 10.34 -3.50
N LYS A 48 19.25 11.00 -4.65
CA LYS A 48 18.00 10.89 -5.43
C LYS A 48 17.83 9.50 -6.05
N PHE A 49 18.93 8.89 -6.52
CA PHE A 49 18.90 7.52 -7.06
C PHE A 49 18.61 6.49 -5.97
N ILE A 50 19.27 6.59 -4.81
CA ILE A 50 19.01 5.72 -3.66
C ILE A 50 17.55 5.86 -3.21
N TYR A 51 17.07 7.10 -3.04
CA TYR A 51 15.67 7.37 -2.72
C TYR A 51 14.69 6.77 -3.74
N HIS A 52 14.98 6.87 -5.04
CA HIS A 52 14.15 6.28 -6.08
C HIS A 52 14.15 4.74 -6.03
N ALA A 53 15.30 4.13 -5.78
CA ALA A 53 15.43 2.68 -5.61
C ALA A 53 14.61 2.19 -4.39
N ASP A 54 14.72 2.89 -3.26
CA ASP A 54 13.96 2.59 -2.04
C ASP A 54 12.44 2.69 -2.28
N LEU A 55 11.99 3.75 -2.95
CA LEU A 55 10.58 3.93 -3.31
C LEU A 55 10.07 2.82 -4.25
N SER A 56 10.88 2.44 -5.25
CA SER A 56 10.53 1.38 -6.20
C SER A 56 10.44 0.02 -5.50
N TRP A 57 11.36 -0.26 -4.57
CA TRP A 57 11.33 -1.47 -3.76
C TRP A 57 10.10 -1.52 -2.84
N GLN A 58 9.76 -0.41 -2.18
CA GLN A 58 8.54 -0.32 -1.37
C GLN A 58 7.27 -0.53 -2.21
N LEU A 59 7.22 0.03 -3.42
CA LEU A 59 6.11 -0.16 -4.36
C LEU A 59 5.96 -1.64 -4.72
N HIS A 60 7.05 -2.30 -5.11
CA HIS A 60 7.07 -3.72 -5.48
C HIS A 60 6.55 -4.60 -4.34
N ARG A 61 7.00 -4.36 -3.11
CA ARG A 61 6.55 -5.13 -1.94
C ARG A 61 5.06 -5.03 -1.68
N VAL A 62 4.47 -3.85 -1.88
CA VAL A 62 3.02 -3.69 -1.72
C VAL A 62 2.27 -4.39 -2.87
N GLU A 63 2.76 -4.32 -4.10
CA GLU A 63 2.15 -5.00 -5.25
C GLU A 63 2.20 -6.53 -5.09
N ASP A 64 3.36 -7.08 -4.73
CA ASP A 64 3.52 -8.50 -4.39
C ASP A 64 2.58 -8.93 -3.26
N ALA A 65 2.51 -8.15 -2.18
CA ALA A 65 1.64 -8.49 -1.05
C ALA A 65 0.15 -8.51 -1.45
N VAL A 66 -0.27 -7.61 -2.34
CA VAL A 66 -1.62 -7.61 -2.91
C VAL A 66 -1.83 -8.80 -3.84
N ASP A 67 -0.85 -9.13 -4.67
CA ASP A 67 -0.97 -10.23 -5.64
C ASP A 67 -0.86 -11.62 -5.01
N ASN A 68 -0.28 -11.72 -3.82
CA ASN A 68 -0.29 -12.93 -3.00
C ASN A 68 -1.62 -13.15 -2.24
N ILE A 69 -2.57 -12.20 -2.29
CA ILE A 69 -3.89 -12.39 -1.66
C ILE A 69 -4.69 -13.44 -2.45
N LYS A 70 -5.00 -14.57 -1.81
CA LYS A 70 -5.69 -15.71 -2.45
C LYS A 70 -7.13 -15.38 -2.82
N ASP A 71 -7.86 -14.67 -1.96
CA ASP A 71 -9.23 -14.27 -2.23
C ASP A 71 -9.28 -13.09 -3.23
N SER A 72 -9.82 -13.35 -4.42
CA SER A 72 -9.98 -12.35 -5.48
C SER A 72 -10.86 -11.17 -5.05
N LYS A 73 -11.83 -11.37 -4.15
CA LYS A 73 -12.65 -10.29 -3.59
C LYS A 73 -11.82 -9.39 -2.69
N TYR A 74 -10.94 -9.96 -1.86
CA TYR A 74 -10.07 -9.18 -0.98
C TYR A 74 -9.04 -8.40 -1.80
N ARG A 75 -8.42 -9.05 -2.78
CA ARG A 75 -7.55 -8.37 -3.76
C ARG A 75 -8.26 -7.21 -4.44
N PHE A 76 -9.50 -7.41 -4.88
CA PHE A 76 -10.31 -6.36 -5.49
C PHE A 76 -10.58 -5.20 -4.53
N ILE A 77 -10.93 -5.47 -3.27
CA ILE A 77 -11.18 -4.44 -2.26
C ILE A 77 -9.91 -3.62 -1.99
N ILE A 78 -8.76 -4.28 -1.79
CA ILE A 78 -7.50 -3.57 -1.56
C ILE A 78 -7.15 -2.69 -2.77
N LYS A 79 -7.13 -3.26 -3.97
CA LYS A 79 -6.72 -2.55 -5.20
C LYS A 79 -7.68 -1.44 -5.58
N ASN A 80 -8.99 -1.72 -5.66
CA ASN A 80 -9.94 -0.79 -6.25
C ASN A 80 -10.62 0.15 -5.24
N TYR A 81 -10.83 -0.30 -4.01
CA TYR A 81 -11.50 0.51 -2.99
C TYR A 81 -10.51 1.25 -2.08
N ILE A 82 -9.43 0.60 -1.63
CA ILE A 82 -8.48 1.22 -0.69
C ILE A 82 -7.41 2.03 -1.42
N ILE A 83 -6.70 1.40 -2.36
CA ILE A 83 -5.58 2.01 -3.09
C ILE A 83 -6.08 3.02 -4.12
N ASN A 84 -6.90 2.56 -5.08
CA ASN A 84 -7.34 3.40 -6.20
C ASN A 84 -8.56 4.27 -5.89
N LYS A 85 -9.25 4.03 -4.76
CA LYS A 85 -10.46 4.76 -4.33
C LYS A 85 -11.52 4.94 -5.43
N LYS A 86 -11.65 3.98 -6.36
CA LYS A 86 -12.57 4.03 -7.51
C LYS A 86 -14.04 3.89 -7.13
N TYR A 87 -14.31 3.35 -5.95
CA TYR A 87 -15.65 3.04 -5.50
C TYR A 87 -15.96 3.71 -4.17
N THR A 88 -17.18 4.20 -4.04
CA THR A 88 -17.73 4.62 -2.75
C THR A 88 -18.14 3.40 -1.93
N ARG A 89 -18.32 3.61 -0.63
CA ARG A 89 -18.76 2.54 0.28
C ARG A 89 -20.14 1.98 -0.09
N SER A 90 -21.06 2.84 -0.54
CA SER A 90 -22.40 2.42 -0.98
C SER A 90 -22.33 1.59 -2.26
N GLN A 91 -21.53 2.00 -3.24
CA GLN A 91 -21.30 1.23 -4.47
C GLN A 91 -20.71 -0.17 -4.19
N MET A 92 -19.79 -0.27 -3.23
CA MET A 92 -19.27 -1.57 -2.82
C MET A 92 -20.33 -2.44 -2.13
N CYS A 93 -21.15 -1.86 -1.25
CA CYS A 93 -22.24 -2.58 -0.60
C CYS A 93 -23.25 -3.11 -1.64
N GLN A 94 -23.64 -2.28 -2.61
CA GLN A 94 -24.51 -2.66 -3.73
C GLN A 94 -23.89 -3.76 -4.58
N ARG A 95 -22.62 -3.61 -4.97
CA ARG A 95 -21.89 -4.59 -5.81
C ARG A 95 -21.88 -5.99 -5.20
N TYR A 96 -21.73 -6.09 -3.89
CA TYR A 96 -21.70 -7.39 -3.20
C TYR A 96 -23.06 -7.82 -2.66
N GLY A 97 -24.11 -6.98 -2.79
CA GLY A 97 -25.43 -7.27 -2.22
C GLY A 97 -25.40 -7.39 -0.69
N ILE A 98 -24.51 -6.66 -0.01
CA ILE A 98 -24.32 -6.77 1.45
C ILE A 98 -24.55 -5.43 2.17
N GLY A 99 -24.98 -5.53 3.43
CA GLY A 99 -25.10 -4.39 4.32
C GLY A 99 -23.74 -3.79 4.74
N LEU A 100 -23.80 -2.57 5.28
CA LEU A 100 -22.63 -1.79 5.67
C LEU A 100 -21.71 -2.49 6.68
N ARG A 101 -22.29 -3.13 7.69
CA ARG A 101 -21.55 -3.84 8.74
C ARG A 101 -20.78 -5.02 8.15
N SER A 102 -21.42 -5.79 7.27
CA SER A 102 -20.82 -6.91 6.56
C SER A 102 -19.71 -6.46 5.63
N PHE A 103 -19.91 -5.35 4.89
CA PHE A 103 -18.85 -4.78 4.06
C PHE A 103 -17.64 -4.34 4.89
N ASN A 104 -17.86 -3.69 6.04
CA ASN A 104 -16.77 -3.29 6.93
C ASN A 104 -16.00 -4.50 7.47
N SER A 105 -16.69 -5.59 7.82
CA SER A 105 -16.06 -6.84 8.24
C SER A 105 -15.21 -7.45 7.11
N MET A 106 -15.77 -7.53 5.89
CA MET A 106 -15.06 -8.04 4.71
C MET A 106 -13.82 -7.20 4.38
N LYS A 107 -13.94 -5.87 4.42
CA LYS A 107 -12.83 -4.94 4.24
C LYS A 107 -11.74 -5.14 5.30
N ASN A 108 -12.11 -5.34 6.56
CA ASN A 108 -11.14 -5.59 7.63
C ASN A 108 -10.42 -6.93 7.41
N ARG A 109 -11.13 -7.98 6.99
CA ARG A 109 -10.50 -9.27 6.62
C ARG A 109 -9.52 -9.14 5.46
N ALA A 110 -9.88 -8.35 4.44
CA ALA A 110 -8.98 -8.07 3.32
C ALA A 110 -7.68 -7.36 3.78
N LEU A 111 -7.78 -6.43 4.72
CA LEU A 111 -6.62 -5.74 5.30
C LEU A 111 -5.71 -6.70 6.09
N VAL A 112 -6.31 -7.65 6.80
CA VAL A 112 -5.59 -8.68 7.56
C VAL A 112 -4.82 -9.62 6.63
N GLU A 113 -5.45 -10.06 5.53
CA GLU A 113 -4.76 -10.89 4.53
C GLU A 113 -3.62 -10.14 3.86
N PHE A 114 -3.82 -8.86 3.53
CA PHE A 114 -2.74 -8.03 3.02
C PHE A 114 -1.56 -7.95 4.03
N ALA A 115 -1.85 -7.72 5.31
CA ALA A 115 -0.83 -7.62 6.35
C ALA A 115 0.00 -8.90 6.49
N LYS A 116 -0.64 -10.08 6.40
CA LYS A 116 0.05 -11.39 6.37
C LYS A 116 1.05 -11.45 5.22
N ASN A 117 0.57 -11.14 4.02
CA ASN A 117 1.40 -11.25 2.81
C ASN A 117 2.52 -10.21 2.75
N TYR A 118 2.34 -9.05 3.40
CA TYR A 118 3.36 -8.01 3.48
C TYR A 118 4.46 -8.31 4.52
N GLY A 119 4.23 -9.28 5.41
CA GLY A 119 5.14 -9.61 6.52
C GLY A 119 4.92 -8.76 7.78
N MET A 120 3.71 -8.23 7.98
CA MET A 120 3.31 -7.53 9.21
C MET A 120 2.76 -8.49 10.28
N ASP A 121 3.39 -9.66 10.44
CA ASP A 121 2.89 -10.72 11.32
C ASP A 121 2.87 -10.32 12.80
N SER A 122 3.72 -9.37 13.23
CA SER A 122 3.70 -8.87 14.62
C SER A 122 2.37 -8.20 14.97
N LEU A 123 1.65 -7.63 13.99
CA LEU A 123 0.35 -6.98 14.16
C LEU A 123 -0.83 -7.97 14.23
N LEU A 124 -0.61 -9.23 13.85
CA LEU A 124 -1.64 -10.26 13.73
C LEU A 124 -1.77 -11.13 14.99
N ASN A 125 -0.70 -11.23 15.80
CA ASN A 125 -0.72 -11.99 17.05
C ASN A 125 -1.68 -11.41 18.09
N GLU A 126 -2.00 -10.10 18.04
CA GLU A 126 -3.05 -9.50 18.87
C GLU A 126 -4.48 -9.81 18.40
N MET A 127 -4.66 -10.32 17.17
CA MET A 127 -5.97 -10.60 16.58
C MET A 127 -6.54 -11.98 16.96
N LYS A 128 -5.74 -12.85 17.59
CA LYS A 128 -6.14 -14.20 18.02
C LYS A 128 -6.78 -14.26 19.40
N LYS A 129 -6.81 -13.18 20.19
CA LYS A 129 -7.54 -13.21 21.47
C LYS A 129 -9.05 -13.13 21.18
N PRO A 130 -9.85 -14.16 21.49
CA PRO A 130 -11.30 -14.03 21.46
C PRO A 130 -11.66 -12.91 22.43
N GLN A 131 -12.44 -11.93 21.96
CA GLN A 131 -13.08 -10.96 22.84
C GLN A 131 -14.11 -11.73 23.67
N VAL A 132 -13.68 -12.20 24.84
CA VAL A 132 -14.60 -12.58 25.92
C VAL A 132 -15.20 -11.25 26.38
N TYR A 133 -16.49 -11.07 26.10
CA TYR A 133 -17.26 -10.00 26.70
C TYR A 133 -17.69 -10.50 28.08
N GLU A 134 -17.23 -9.85 29.15
CA GLU A 134 -17.91 -9.82 30.45
C GLU A 134 -18.95 -8.69 30.45
#